data_AF-A0A4Y8ANL3-F1
#
_entry.id   AF-A0A4Y8ANL3-F1
#
_cell.length_a   1.000
_cell.length_b   1.000
_cell.length_c   1.000
_cell.angle_alpha   90.00
_cell.angle_beta   90.00
_cell.angle_gamma   90.00
#
_symmetry.space_group_name_H-M   'P 1'
#
loop_
_entity.id
_entity.type
_entity.pdbx_description
1 polymer ?
#
loop_
_entity_poly.entity_id
_entity_poly.type
_entity_poly.pdbx_seq_one_letter_code
_entity_poly.pdbx_strand_id
1 'polypeptide(L)'
;MDTISDKFLSIPDTSFEKILIAKGIDSDGVVNQQMLKSDAETVLELDLGILEYGAIHDISGIEGFTSLKRLYANQHNIEQIDLSANILLEEIYLAGNNLSSINVSKNTNLVLLDLIATESVVTKNIEPYTIAGGNPAKEIKKRFDKNTVEKLLNLKWWNWDIDTITKNVQKLTTNPNDFFNEFNI
;
A
#
# COMPACT_ATOMS: atom_id res chain seq x y z
N MET A 1 28.68 24.82 3.88
CA MET A 1 27.83 23.85 4.61
C MET A 1 27.87 22.57 3.80
N ASP A 2 28.07 21.45 4.47
CA ASP A 2 28.67 20.23 3.92
C ASP A 2 27.81 19.60 2.80
N THR A 3 28.27 19.72 1.54
CA THR A 3 27.51 19.37 0.33
C THR A 3 27.53 17.87 -0.01
N ILE A 4 28.15 17.04 0.84
CA ILE A 4 28.24 15.59 0.63
C ILE A 4 27.06 14.86 1.28
N SER A 5 26.61 15.32 2.46
CA SER A 5 25.46 14.75 3.18
C SER A 5 24.15 14.84 2.37
N ASP A 6 24.03 15.86 1.54
CA ASP A 6 22.82 16.09 0.74
C ASP A 6 22.73 15.27 -0.55
N LYS A 7 23.77 14.50 -0.90
CA LYS A 7 23.82 13.70 -2.14
C LYS A 7 23.27 12.29 -1.95
N PHE A 8 23.39 11.75 -0.75
CA PHE A 8 23.08 10.36 -0.45
C PHE A 8 21.76 10.23 0.30
N LEU A 9 21.11 9.09 0.09
CA LEU A 9 20.03 8.55 0.93
C LEU A 9 20.66 7.60 1.94
N SER A 10 20.20 7.64 3.18
CA SER A 10 20.59 6.66 4.19
C SER A 10 19.78 5.38 3.99
N ILE A 11 20.44 4.24 3.79
CA ILE A 11 19.84 2.91 3.59
C ILE A 11 20.33 1.97 4.71
N PRO A 12 19.87 2.15 5.96
CA PRO A 12 20.45 1.44 7.11
C PRO A 12 20.23 -0.08 7.09
N ASP A 13 19.17 -0.56 6.42
CA ASP A 13 18.88 -1.99 6.30
C ASP A 13 19.69 -2.62 5.16
N THR A 14 20.61 -3.50 5.54
CA THR A 14 21.48 -4.21 4.59
C THR A 14 20.72 -5.13 3.63
N SER A 15 19.57 -5.69 4.03
CA SER A 15 18.75 -6.52 3.12
C SER A 15 18.13 -5.64 2.06
N PHE A 16 17.63 -4.46 2.45
CA PHE A 16 17.10 -3.46 1.52
C PHE A 16 18.16 -3.00 0.52
N GLU A 17 19.35 -2.61 1.00
CA GLU A 17 20.46 -2.17 0.14
C GLU A 17 20.91 -3.26 -0.85
N LYS A 18 21.04 -4.51 -0.39
CA LYS A 18 21.37 -5.65 -1.28
C LYS A 18 20.34 -5.84 -2.40
N ILE A 19 19.06 -5.64 -2.10
CA ILE A 19 18.00 -5.73 -3.12
C ILE A 19 18.15 -4.58 -4.13
N LEU A 20 18.45 -3.36 -3.68
CA LEU A 20 18.70 -2.22 -4.58
C LEU A 20 19.90 -2.48 -5.50
N ILE A 21 20.99 -3.02 -4.97
CA ILE A 21 22.18 -3.43 -5.74
C ILE A 21 21.82 -4.54 -6.74
N ALA A 22 21.12 -5.58 -6.29
CA ALA A 22 20.73 -6.71 -7.14
C ALA A 22 19.80 -6.30 -8.29
N LYS A 23 19.00 -5.25 -8.09
CA LYS A 23 18.17 -4.63 -9.13
C LYS A 23 18.92 -3.65 -10.04
N GLY A 24 20.18 -3.35 -9.75
CA GLY A 24 20.96 -2.34 -10.47
C GLY A 24 20.45 -0.91 -10.24
N ILE A 25 19.72 -0.68 -9.15
CA ILE A 25 19.29 0.66 -8.74
C ILE A 25 20.46 1.37 -8.06
N ASP A 26 21.03 0.75 -7.03
CA ASP A 26 22.21 1.29 -6.35
C ASP A 26 23.46 1.12 -7.22
N SER A 27 23.93 2.24 -7.77
CA SER A 27 24.89 2.26 -8.87
C SER A 27 26.33 1.98 -8.45
N ASP A 28 26.66 2.14 -7.17
CA ASP A 28 28.01 1.86 -6.68
C ASP A 28 28.23 0.35 -6.44
N GLY A 29 27.14 -0.40 -6.25
CA GLY A 29 27.13 -1.85 -6.08
C GLY A 29 27.77 -2.33 -4.77
N VAL A 30 27.92 -1.45 -3.77
CA VAL A 30 28.58 -1.75 -2.50
C VAL A 30 27.61 -1.56 -1.35
N VAL A 31 27.45 -2.60 -0.53
CA VAL A 31 26.71 -2.50 0.73
C VAL A 31 27.45 -1.58 1.70
N ASN A 32 27.03 -0.32 1.79
CA ASN A 32 27.68 0.74 2.55
C ASN A 32 26.68 1.62 3.35
N GLN A 33 25.42 1.19 3.47
CA GLN A 33 24.29 1.85 4.13
C GLN A 33 23.88 3.19 3.50
N GLN A 34 24.20 3.41 2.23
CA GLN A 34 23.86 4.64 1.53
C GLN A 34 23.67 4.39 0.04
N MET A 35 22.87 5.23 -0.60
CA MET A 35 22.68 5.19 -2.05
C MET A 35 22.64 6.61 -2.59
N LEU A 36 23.00 6.84 -3.85
CA LEU A 36 22.82 8.17 -4.46
C LEU A 36 21.34 8.52 -4.58
N LYS A 37 20.98 9.77 -4.27
CA LYS A 37 19.60 10.27 -4.51
C LYS A 37 19.18 10.11 -5.98
N SER A 38 20.10 10.37 -6.91
CA SER A 38 19.87 10.26 -8.35
C SER A 38 19.47 8.85 -8.80
N ASP A 39 19.90 7.83 -8.07
CA ASP A 39 19.62 6.44 -8.40
C ASP A 39 18.14 6.10 -8.14
N ALA A 40 17.51 6.76 -7.16
CA ALA A 40 16.10 6.61 -6.83
C ALA A 40 15.15 7.44 -7.72
N GLU A 41 15.61 8.58 -8.23
CA GLU A 41 14.75 9.61 -8.86
C GLU A 41 13.96 9.11 -10.08
N THR A 42 14.47 8.13 -10.82
CA THR A 42 13.83 7.62 -12.04
C THR A 42 13.09 6.29 -11.85
N VAL A 43 13.15 5.72 -10.66
CA VAL A 43 12.52 4.43 -10.35
C VAL A 43 11.01 4.60 -10.25
N LEU A 44 10.28 3.98 -11.18
CA LEU A 44 8.81 3.99 -11.21
C LEU A 44 8.20 2.81 -10.44
N GLU A 45 8.95 1.73 -10.28
CA GLU A 45 8.52 0.50 -9.64
C GLU A 45 9.65 -0.07 -8.81
N LEU A 46 9.35 -0.40 -7.56
CA LEU A 46 10.29 -1.00 -6.62
C LEU A 46 9.69 -2.30 -6.09
N ASP A 47 10.33 -3.40 -6.47
CA ASP A 47 9.95 -4.74 -6.04
C ASP A 47 10.96 -5.29 -5.03
N LEU A 48 10.55 -5.48 -3.80
CA LEU A 48 11.39 -5.98 -2.72
C LEU A 48 11.17 -7.48 -2.46
N GLY A 49 10.49 -8.21 -3.36
CA GLY A 49 10.17 -9.63 -3.20
C GLY A 49 11.37 -10.60 -3.26
N ILE A 50 12.61 -10.10 -3.35
CA ILE A 50 13.81 -10.94 -3.38
C ILE A 50 14.22 -11.35 -1.96
N LEU A 51 13.57 -12.38 -1.43
CA LEU A 51 13.77 -12.85 -0.05
C LEU A 51 15.13 -13.51 0.22
N GLU A 52 15.94 -13.80 -0.82
CA GLU A 52 17.26 -14.42 -0.67
C GLU A 52 18.28 -13.52 0.07
N TYR A 53 18.02 -12.21 0.10
CA TYR A 53 18.89 -11.23 0.79
C TYR A 53 18.52 -10.99 2.25
N GLY A 54 17.50 -11.70 2.76
CA GLY A 54 16.98 -11.53 4.11
C GLY A 54 15.71 -10.68 4.16
N ALA A 55 15.04 -10.69 5.32
CA ALA A 55 13.87 -9.86 5.56
C ALA A 55 14.30 -8.39 5.81
N ILE A 56 13.55 -7.46 5.23
CA ILE A 56 13.68 -6.03 5.48
C ILE A 56 12.93 -5.67 6.76
N HIS A 57 13.57 -4.90 7.64
CA HIS A 57 12.97 -4.37 8.87
C HIS A 57 12.82 -2.85 8.79
N ASP A 58 13.75 -2.18 8.11
CA ASP A 58 13.76 -0.73 7.92
C ASP A 58 13.87 -0.40 6.42
N ILE A 59 12.98 0.45 5.91
CA ILE A 59 12.95 0.88 4.51
C ILE A 59 13.29 2.37 4.37
N SER A 60 13.94 2.95 5.38
CA SER A 60 14.48 4.31 5.33
C SER A 60 15.32 4.52 4.06
N GLY A 61 15.16 5.69 3.45
CA GLY A 61 15.65 6.03 2.12
C GLY A 61 14.59 5.87 1.02
N ILE A 62 13.47 5.19 1.29
CA ILE A 62 12.33 5.11 0.35
C ILE A 62 11.78 6.49 -0.02
N GLU A 63 11.91 7.49 0.85
CA GLU A 63 11.50 8.87 0.59
C GLU A 63 12.20 9.52 -0.60
N GLY A 64 13.38 9.01 -0.99
CA GLY A 64 14.11 9.43 -2.18
C GLY A 64 13.51 8.96 -3.50
N PHE A 65 12.65 7.94 -3.47
CA PHE A 65 11.99 7.38 -4.66
C PHE A 65 10.77 8.23 -5.05
N THR A 66 11.01 9.49 -5.40
CA THR A 66 9.97 10.51 -5.63
C THR A 66 9.10 10.25 -6.86
N SER A 67 9.61 9.49 -7.84
CA SER A 67 8.86 9.07 -9.04
C SER A 67 8.12 7.74 -8.88
N LEU A 68 8.18 7.11 -7.70
CA LEU A 68 7.66 5.77 -7.47
C LEU A 68 6.14 5.71 -7.61
N LYS A 69 5.67 4.78 -8.44
CA LYS A 69 4.25 4.50 -8.68
C LYS A 69 3.82 3.17 -8.09
N ARG A 70 4.72 2.18 -8.01
CA ARG A 70 4.39 0.85 -7.52
C ARG A 70 5.43 0.37 -6.53
N LEU A 71 4.99 -0.05 -5.35
CA LEU A 71 5.82 -0.62 -4.30
C LEU A 71 5.33 -2.03 -3.96
N TYR A 72 6.20 -3.02 -4.15
CA TYR A 72 5.97 -4.39 -3.70
C TYR A 72 6.94 -4.71 -2.56
N ALA A 73 6.44 -4.87 -1.35
CA ALA A 73 7.24 -5.15 -0.17
C ALA A 73 6.54 -6.18 0.74
N ASN A 74 5.98 -7.23 0.11
CA ASN A 74 5.31 -8.31 0.82
C ASN A 74 6.30 -9.22 1.55
N GLN A 75 5.85 -9.86 2.63
CA GLN A 75 6.57 -10.92 3.36
C GLN A 75 7.92 -10.49 3.94
N HIS A 76 7.95 -9.30 4.54
CA HIS A 76 9.09 -8.75 5.26
C HIS A 76 8.76 -8.55 6.75
N ASN A 77 9.66 -7.93 7.51
CA ASN A 77 9.48 -7.66 8.94
C ASN A 77 9.31 -6.14 9.21
N ILE A 78 8.74 -5.39 8.26
CA ILE A 78 8.62 -3.93 8.37
C ILE A 78 7.60 -3.59 9.46
N GLU A 79 8.04 -2.86 10.49
CA GLU A 79 7.20 -2.45 11.62
C GLU A 79 6.61 -1.04 11.45
N GLN A 80 7.34 -0.18 10.74
CA GLN A 80 6.96 1.20 10.46
C GLN A 80 7.38 1.57 9.05
N ILE A 81 6.58 2.42 8.40
CA ILE A 81 6.86 2.91 7.06
C ILE A 81 6.34 4.34 6.91
N ASP A 82 7.19 5.21 6.35
CA ASP A 82 6.81 6.55 5.94
C ASP A 82 6.85 6.66 4.41
N LEU A 83 5.67 6.82 3.80
CA LEU A 83 5.51 6.99 2.35
C LEU A 83 5.07 8.42 1.99
N SER A 84 5.22 9.37 2.91
CA SER A 84 4.69 10.72 2.75
C SER A 84 5.33 11.52 1.60
N ALA A 85 6.57 11.18 1.24
CA ALA A 85 7.28 11.76 0.10
C ALA A 85 6.91 11.09 -1.25
N ASN A 86 6.44 9.84 -1.24
CA ASN A 86 6.12 9.07 -2.45
C ASN A 86 4.69 9.37 -2.94
N ILE A 87 4.39 10.64 -3.19
CA ILE A 87 3.03 11.14 -3.49
C ILE A 87 2.44 10.57 -4.80
N LEU A 88 3.30 10.05 -5.68
CA LEU A 88 2.92 9.46 -6.96
C LEU A 88 2.56 7.97 -6.88
N LEU A 89 2.63 7.34 -5.71
CA LEU A 89 2.25 5.93 -5.54
C LEU A 89 0.80 5.68 -5.95
N GLU A 90 0.62 4.70 -6.83
CA GLU A 90 -0.64 4.19 -7.37
C GLU A 90 -0.97 2.82 -6.76
N GLU A 91 0.03 1.96 -6.55
CA GLU A 91 -0.14 0.62 -5.95
C GLU A 91 0.89 0.35 -4.85
N ILE A 92 0.42 -0.17 -3.72
CA ILE A 92 1.24 -0.55 -2.58
C ILE A 92 0.85 -1.96 -2.13
N TYR A 93 1.83 -2.86 -2.06
CA TYR A 93 1.67 -4.23 -1.54
C TYR A 93 2.59 -4.44 -0.35
N LEU A 94 2.00 -4.60 0.84
CA LEU A 94 2.67 -4.72 2.14
C LEU A 94 2.16 -5.92 2.94
N ALA A 95 1.54 -6.90 2.29
CA ALA A 95 0.99 -8.06 2.96
C ALA A 95 2.08 -8.91 3.62
N GLY A 96 1.83 -9.40 4.84
CA GLY A 96 2.81 -10.21 5.58
C GLY A 96 3.97 -9.38 6.12
N ASN A 97 3.69 -8.19 6.64
CA ASN A 97 4.62 -7.37 7.43
C ASN A 97 4.13 -7.24 8.88
N ASN A 98 4.92 -6.57 9.72
CA ASN A 98 4.63 -6.33 11.13
C ASN A 98 4.06 -4.92 11.39
N LEU A 99 3.42 -4.33 10.37
CA LEU A 99 2.88 -2.96 10.44
C LEU A 99 1.69 -2.87 11.40
N SER A 100 1.86 -2.11 12.48
CA SER A 100 0.77 -1.81 13.42
C SER A 100 -0.19 -0.72 12.92
N SER A 101 0.28 0.13 12.01
CA SER A 101 -0.52 1.16 11.34
C SER A 101 0.20 1.65 10.09
N ILE A 102 -0.54 2.31 9.19
CA ILE A 102 0.03 2.97 8.02
C ILE A 102 -0.72 4.27 7.75
N ASN A 103 0.03 5.33 7.45
CA ASN A 103 -0.53 6.63 7.03
C ASN A 103 -0.29 6.84 5.53
N VAL A 104 -1.35 6.70 4.74
CA VAL A 104 -1.31 6.92 3.28
C VAL A 104 -2.00 8.23 2.86
N SER A 105 -2.20 9.17 3.79
CA SER A 105 -2.93 10.42 3.51
C SER A 105 -2.28 11.32 2.46
N LYS A 106 -0.98 11.14 2.19
CA LYS A 106 -0.22 11.88 1.18
C LYS A 106 -0.17 11.19 -0.18
N ASN A 107 -0.46 9.89 -0.24
CA ASN A 107 -0.44 9.10 -1.48
C ASN A 107 -1.79 9.26 -2.18
N THR A 108 -2.08 10.46 -2.68
CA THR A 108 -3.40 10.82 -3.22
C THR A 108 -3.76 10.09 -4.51
N ASN A 109 -2.77 9.51 -5.19
CA ASN A 109 -2.95 8.73 -6.41
C ASN A 109 -3.19 7.23 -6.14
N LEU A 110 -3.21 6.82 -4.86
CA LEU A 110 -3.27 5.41 -4.47
C LEU A 110 -4.62 4.79 -4.87
N VAL A 111 -4.56 3.86 -5.84
CA VAL A 111 -5.72 3.10 -6.32
C VAL A 111 -5.81 1.72 -5.67
N LEU A 112 -4.67 1.14 -5.27
CA LEU A 112 -4.60 -0.18 -4.64
C LEU A 112 -3.68 -0.15 -3.42
N LEU A 113 -4.20 -0.68 -2.31
CA LEU A 113 -3.44 -0.97 -1.10
C LEU A 113 -3.72 -2.41 -0.70
N ASP A 114 -2.74 -3.29 -0.89
CA ASP A 114 -2.74 -4.64 -0.37
C ASP A 114 -2.00 -4.65 0.97
N LEU A 115 -2.75 -4.84 2.04
CA LEU A 115 -2.26 -4.92 3.40
C LEU A 115 -3.04 -6.03 4.09
N ILE A 116 -2.39 -7.16 4.30
CA ILE A 116 -2.86 -8.14 5.28
C ILE A 116 -2.26 -7.71 6.61
N ALA A 117 -3.03 -6.96 7.41
CA ALA A 117 -2.69 -6.69 8.79
C ALA A 117 -2.77 -8.01 9.56
N THR A 118 -1.70 -8.81 9.51
CA THR A 118 -1.47 -9.88 10.47
C THR A 118 -1.57 -9.27 11.87
N GLU A 119 -2.36 -9.90 12.74
CA GLU A 119 -2.69 -9.44 14.10
C GLU A 119 -3.68 -8.28 14.24
N SER A 120 -4.50 -7.95 13.23
CA SER A 120 -5.57 -6.96 13.47
C SER A 120 -6.60 -7.50 14.46
N VAL A 121 -6.48 -7.08 15.73
CA VAL A 121 -7.47 -7.38 16.76
C VAL A 121 -8.60 -6.36 16.68
N VAL A 122 -9.71 -6.78 16.08
CA VAL A 122 -10.96 -6.02 16.08
C VAL A 122 -11.56 -6.09 17.48
N THR A 123 -11.24 -5.11 18.32
CA THR A 123 -11.76 -5.00 19.70
C THR A 123 -13.07 -4.22 19.78
N LYS A 124 -13.54 -3.64 18.66
CA LYS A 124 -14.74 -2.80 18.56
C LYS A 124 -15.47 -3.06 17.26
N ASN A 125 -16.78 -2.79 17.23
CA ASN A 125 -17.56 -2.86 16.01
C ASN A 125 -16.95 -1.94 14.94
N ILE A 126 -16.83 -2.46 13.72
CA ILE A 126 -16.39 -1.72 12.55
C ILE A 126 -17.62 -1.42 11.70
N GLU A 127 -17.80 -0.15 11.36
CA GLU A 127 -18.90 0.29 10.52
C GLU A 127 -18.85 -0.38 9.14
N PRO A 128 -20.01 -0.62 8.48
CA PRO A 128 -20.04 -1.20 7.16
C PRO A 128 -19.16 -0.45 6.17
N TYR A 129 -18.50 -1.20 5.28
CA TYR A 129 -17.60 -0.66 4.25
C TYR A 129 -16.41 0.15 4.80
N THR A 130 -16.07 0.03 6.08
CA THR A 130 -14.82 0.57 6.62
C THR A 130 -13.65 -0.36 6.30
N ILE A 131 -12.57 0.23 5.80
CA ILE A 131 -11.23 -0.36 5.81
C ILE A 131 -10.62 -0.03 7.16
N ALA A 132 -10.34 -1.05 7.97
CA ALA A 132 -9.70 -0.93 9.27
C ALA A 132 -8.42 -1.79 9.29
N GLY A 133 -7.48 -1.41 10.15
CA GLY A 133 -6.24 -2.17 10.33
C GLY A 133 -5.52 -1.79 11.62
N GLY A 134 -4.51 -2.58 11.98
CA GLY A 134 -3.70 -2.40 13.18
C GLY A 134 -4.16 -3.20 14.40
N ASN A 135 -3.37 -3.15 15.47
CA ASN A 135 -3.62 -3.81 16.74
C ASN A 135 -3.55 -2.78 17.90
N PRO A 136 -4.68 -2.37 18.49
CA PRO A 136 -6.05 -2.71 18.10
C PRO A 136 -6.45 -2.04 16.77
N ALA A 137 -7.38 -2.67 16.05
CA ALA A 137 -7.85 -2.19 14.75
C ALA A 137 -8.47 -0.79 14.85
N LYS A 138 -8.01 0.13 13.99
CA LYS A 138 -8.57 1.47 13.83
C LYS A 138 -9.10 1.66 12.42
N GLU A 139 -10.14 2.49 12.28
CA GLU A 139 -10.63 2.91 10.98
C GLU A 139 -9.53 3.68 10.22
N ILE A 140 -9.23 3.21 9.00
CA ILE A 140 -8.27 3.84 8.08
C ILE A 140 -9.03 4.75 7.12
N LYS A 141 -10.03 4.19 6.42
CA LYS A 141 -10.93 4.93 5.50
C LYS A 141 -12.18 4.13 5.20
N LYS A 142 -13.15 4.75 4.51
CA LYS A 142 -14.29 4.05 3.89
C LYS A 142 -13.92 3.56 2.49
N ARG A 143 -14.41 2.37 2.10
CA ARG A 143 -14.27 1.81 0.74
C ARG A 143 -14.97 2.69 -0.31
N PHE A 144 -16.07 3.32 0.07
CA PHE A 144 -16.88 4.19 -0.78
C PHE A 144 -17.32 5.44 0.00
N ASP A 145 -17.81 6.45 -0.70
CA ASP A 145 -18.44 7.61 -0.06
C ASP A 145 -19.72 7.22 0.69
N LYS A 146 -20.18 8.10 1.59
CA LYS A 146 -21.32 7.83 2.47
C LYS A 146 -22.60 7.48 1.69
N ASN A 147 -22.88 8.17 0.58
CA ASN A 147 -24.08 7.96 -0.22
C ASN A 147 -24.03 6.59 -0.91
N THR A 148 -22.89 6.22 -1.47
CA THR A 148 -22.67 4.89 -2.06
C THR A 148 -22.83 3.77 -1.01
N VAL A 149 -22.31 3.97 0.20
CA VAL A 149 -22.48 3.01 1.31
C VAL A 149 -23.95 2.83 1.69
N GLU A 150 -24.69 3.93 1.83
CA GLU A 150 -26.12 3.90 2.16
C GLU A 150 -26.93 3.15 1.09
N LYS A 151 -26.66 3.41 -0.20
CA LYS A 151 -27.31 2.70 -1.32
C LYS A 151 -27.02 1.20 -1.31
N LEU A 152 -25.77 0.80 -1.07
CA LEU A 152 -25.40 -0.62 -0.99
C LEU A 152 -26.07 -1.33 0.21
N LEU A 153 -26.18 -0.65 1.35
CA LEU A 153 -26.86 -1.16 2.54
C LEU A 153 -28.38 -1.26 2.37
N ASN A 154 -28.97 -0.43 1.51
CA ASN A 154 -30.37 -0.51 1.13
C ASN A 154 -30.64 -1.61 0.11
N LEU A 155 -29.76 -1.73 -0.89
CA LEU A 155 -29.84 -2.74 -1.95
C LEU A 155 -29.80 -4.17 -1.40
N LYS A 156 -28.91 -4.42 -0.42
CA LYS A 156 -28.69 -5.73 0.21
C LYS A 156 -28.60 -6.86 -0.82
N TRP A 157 -27.77 -6.68 -1.85
CA TRP A 157 -27.67 -7.64 -2.96
C TRP A 157 -27.32 -9.06 -2.51
N TRP A 158 -26.67 -9.20 -1.35
CA TRP A 158 -26.39 -10.50 -0.71
C TRP A 158 -27.64 -11.25 -0.24
N ASN A 159 -28.81 -10.60 -0.16
CA ASN A 159 -30.09 -11.22 0.13
C ASN A 159 -30.88 -11.60 -1.13
N TRP A 160 -30.37 -11.30 -2.32
CA TRP A 160 -31.04 -11.68 -3.57
C TRP A 160 -30.96 -13.18 -3.80
N ASP A 161 -31.91 -13.72 -4.56
CA ASP A 161 -31.82 -15.09 -5.03
C ASP A 161 -30.65 -15.27 -6.02
N ILE A 162 -30.19 -16.52 -6.14
CA ILE A 162 -29.01 -16.84 -6.94
C ILE A 162 -29.18 -16.49 -8.42
N ASP A 163 -30.39 -16.57 -8.98
CA ASP A 163 -30.64 -16.24 -10.38
C ASP A 163 -30.50 -14.73 -10.62
N THR A 164 -31.01 -13.92 -9.69
CA THR A 164 -30.85 -12.46 -9.70
C THR A 164 -29.38 -12.06 -9.57
N ILE A 165 -28.62 -12.69 -8.66
CA ILE A 165 -27.17 -12.44 -8.53
C ILE A 165 -26.44 -12.81 -9.83
N THR A 166 -26.72 -14.00 -10.37
CA THR A 166 -26.05 -14.51 -11.58
C THR A 166 -26.29 -13.59 -12.79
N LYS A 167 -27.51 -13.09 -12.97
CA LYS A 167 -27.84 -12.13 -14.05
C LYS A 167 -27.12 -10.80 -13.93
N ASN A 168 -26.72 -10.41 -12.73
CA ASN A 168 -26.11 -9.11 -12.45
C ASN A 168 -24.63 -9.18 -12.08
N VAL A 169 -23.98 -10.35 -12.20
CA VAL A 169 -22.61 -10.57 -11.72
C VAL A 169 -21.61 -9.57 -12.32
N GLN A 170 -21.72 -9.27 -13.61
CA GLN A 170 -20.84 -8.31 -14.29
C GLN A 170 -20.93 -6.91 -13.67
N LYS A 171 -22.11 -6.52 -13.18
CA LYS A 171 -22.36 -5.20 -12.56
C LYS A 171 -21.89 -5.16 -11.10
N LEU A 172 -22.02 -6.28 -10.39
CA LEU A 172 -21.52 -6.43 -9.02
C LEU A 172 -19.99 -6.41 -8.95
N THR A 173 -19.31 -6.69 -10.07
CA THR A 173 -17.84 -6.66 -10.19
C THR A 173 -17.26 -5.34 -10.70
N THR A 174 -18.10 -4.33 -10.96
CA THR A 174 -17.68 -3.00 -11.46
C THR A 174 -17.92 -1.91 -10.41
N ASN A 175 -17.78 -0.63 -10.80
CA ASN A 175 -18.06 0.49 -9.90
C ASN A 175 -19.54 0.47 -9.46
N PRO A 176 -19.85 0.51 -8.15
CA PRO A 176 -21.22 0.45 -7.66
C PRO A 176 -22.14 1.55 -8.22
N ASN A 177 -21.59 2.72 -8.51
CA ASN A 177 -22.37 3.86 -9.00
C ASN A 177 -22.99 3.60 -10.38
N ASP A 178 -22.40 2.70 -11.16
CA ASP A 178 -22.86 2.42 -12.52
C ASP A 178 -24.15 1.60 -12.54
N PHE A 179 -24.48 0.91 -11.44
CA PHE A 179 -25.63 0.01 -11.41
C PHE A 179 -26.82 0.52 -10.56
N PHE A 180 -26.62 1.50 -9.66
CA PHE A 180 -27.71 1.97 -8.78
C PHE A 180 -28.95 2.48 -9.53
N ASN A 181 -28.73 3.14 -10.67
CA ASN A 181 -29.79 3.72 -11.50
C ASN A 181 -30.81 2.68 -11.99
N GLU A 182 -30.44 1.41 -12.09
CA GLU A 182 -31.32 0.34 -12.57
C GLU A 182 -32.25 -0.22 -11.48
N PHE A 183 -31.91 -0.02 -10.21
CA PHE A 183 -32.68 -0.50 -9.06
C PHE A 183 -33.50 0.62 -8.39
N ASN A 184 -33.60 1.79 -9.03
CA ASN A 184 -34.31 2.98 -8.52
C ASN A 184 -33.87 3.39 -7.09
N ILE A 185 -32.56 3.36 -6.82
CA ILE A 185 -31.96 3.73 -5.53
C ILE A 185 -30.79 4.69 -5.65
#